data_AF-A0A0Q9QXP3-F1
#
_entry.id   AF-A0A0Q9QXP3-F1
#
_cell.length_a   1.000
_cell.length_b   1.000
_cell.length_c   1.000
_cell.angle_alpha   90.00
_cell.angle_beta   90.00
_cell.angle_gamma   90.00
#
_symmetry.space_group_name_H-M   'P 1'
#
loop_
_entity.id
_entity.type
_entity.pdbx_description
1 polymer ?
#
loop_
_entity_poly.entity_id
_entity_poly.type
_entity_poly.pdbx_seq_one_letter_code
_entity_poly.pdbx_strand_id
1 'polypeptide(L)'
;MNAYDDDDDHERDFDDAGEDSVEAQVWRLLLLINPGDEETALQQFAAYRDAVQAGDEGDPVEVVGRVIDWRSGFYVDAQDPRSLVQALDELAARWSLAIDWDGEPDDEEFFEDTDVAALLAVAGDRLAEFGYVVWAWEPGDGTFAGWITLARDSEPMRELAAAMGIGLRTAGELG
;
A
#
# COMPACT_ATOMS: atom_id res chain seq x y z
N MET A 1 -28.59 49.78 -8.80
CA MET A 1 -28.41 48.71 -7.80
C MET A 1 -27.56 47.66 -8.47
N ASN A 2 -26.25 47.69 -8.19
CA ASN A 2 -25.28 46.70 -8.65
C ASN A 2 -25.05 45.72 -7.50
N ALA A 3 -25.08 44.42 -7.81
CA ALA A 3 -24.19 43.41 -7.27
C ALA A 3 -24.39 42.14 -8.11
N TYR A 4 -23.56 42.00 -9.14
CA TYR A 4 -23.09 40.70 -9.64
C TYR A 4 -21.68 40.54 -9.05
N ASP A 5 -21.44 39.39 -8.43
CA ASP A 5 -20.21 38.78 -7.87
C ASP A 5 -20.74 37.95 -6.67
N ASP A 6 -20.55 36.65 -6.59
CA ASP A 6 -19.23 36.03 -6.50
C ASP A 6 -19.31 34.62 -7.11
N ASP A 7 -18.45 34.42 -8.09
CA ASP A 7 -18.12 33.13 -8.70
C ASP A 7 -17.25 32.40 -7.68
N ASP A 8 -17.80 31.39 -6.99
CA ASP A 8 -17.04 30.51 -6.09
C ASP A 8 -16.27 29.50 -6.97
N ASP A 9 -15.34 30.04 -7.75
CA ASP A 9 -14.25 29.32 -8.40
C ASP A 9 -13.35 28.80 -7.27
N HIS A 10 -13.69 27.64 -6.73
CA HIS A 10 -12.75 26.79 -6.01
C HIS A 10 -11.71 26.24 -6.98
N GLU A 11 -10.92 27.11 -7.60
CA GLU A 11 -9.57 26.80 -8.05
C GLU A 11 -8.80 26.41 -6.78
N ARG A 12 -8.80 25.11 -6.47
CA ARG A 12 -7.87 24.53 -5.49
C ARG A 12 -6.48 24.82 -6.03
N ASP A 13 -5.87 25.85 -5.48
CA ASP A 13 -4.49 26.25 -5.69
C ASP A 13 -3.59 25.03 -5.38
N PHE A 14 -3.13 24.36 -6.42
CA PHE A 14 -2.20 23.23 -6.35
C PHE A 14 -0.75 23.70 -6.11
N ASP A 15 -0.52 24.99 -5.85
CA ASP A 15 0.81 25.60 -5.78
C ASP A 15 1.28 25.95 -4.35
N ASP A 16 0.40 25.97 -3.32
CA ASP A 16 0.80 26.28 -1.93
C ASP A 16 0.90 25.05 -0.99
N ALA A 17 0.59 23.86 -1.50
CA ALA A 17 0.93 22.61 -0.80
C ALA A 17 2.42 22.32 -1.06
N GLY A 18 3.29 22.81 -0.17
CA GLY A 18 4.73 22.53 -0.25
C GLY A 18 5.01 21.03 -0.46
N GLU A 19 6.20 20.70 -0.99
CA GLU A 19 6.63 19.33 -1.27
C GLU A 19 6.51 18.37 -0.05
N ASP A 20 6.39 18.93 1.16
CA ASP A 20 6.18 18.24 2.43
C ASP A 20 4.70 18.08 2.86
N SER A 21 3.72 18.48 2.05
CA SER A 21 2.31 18.30 2.38
C SER A 21 1.91 16.82 2.42
N VAL A 22 0.94 16.48 3.27
CA VAL A 22 0.44 15.10 3.41
C VAL A 22 -0.07 14.57 2.07
N GLU A 23 -0.81 15.37 1.30
CA GLU A 23 -1.30 14.98 -0.03
C GLU A 23 -0.14 14.70 -1.01
N ALA A 24 0.93 15.50 -1.00
CA ALA A 24 2.10 15.26 -1.84
C ALA A 24 2.86 13.98 -1.43
N GLN A 25 2.96 13.71 -0.13
CA GLN A 25 3.57 12.48 0.39
C GLN A 25 2.74 11.25 -0.01
N VAL A 26 1.41 11.31 0.12
CA VAL A 26 0.49 10.24 -0.31
C VAL A 26 0.57 10.02 -1.82
N TRP A 27 0.61 11.09 -2.62
CA TRP A 27 0.79 10.97 -4.06
C TRP A 27 2.11 10.27 -4.42
N ARG A 28 3.22 10.70 -3.81
CA ARG A 28 4.53 10.07 -4.01
C ARG A 28 4.51 8.60 -3.60
N LEU A 29 3.83 8.25 -2.51
CA LEU A 29 3.70 6.86 -2.05
C LEU A 29 2.98 6.01 -3.11
N LEU A 30 1.85 6.49 -3.64
CA LEU A 30 1.06 5.77 -4.63
C LEU A 30 1.83 5.53 -5.93
N LEU A 31 2.71 6.46 -6.34
CA LEU A 31 3.59 6.26 -7.49
C LEU A 31 4.64 5.16 -7.27
N LEU A 32 5.17 5.03 -6.05
CA LEU A 32 6.11 3.95 -5.71
C LEU A 32 5.42 2.58 -5.65
N ILE A 33 4.18 2.54 -5.18
CA ILE A 33 3.34 1.34 -5.07
C ILE A 33 2.84 0.85 -6.44
N ASN A 34 2.69 1.77 -7.41
CA ASN A 34 2.20 1.47 -8.75
C ASN A 34 3.27 1.73 -9.82
N PRO A 35 4.33 0.90 -9.87
CA PRO A 35 5.44 1.14 -10.78
C PRO A 35 4.99 1.07 -12.24
N GLY A 36 5.01 2.23 -12.92
CA GLY A 36 4.62 2.36 -14.33
C GLY A 36 3.10 2.39 -14.57
N ASP A 37 2.29 2.48 -13.53
CA ASP A 37 0.82 2.53 -13.60
C ASP A 37 0.28 3.79 -12.89
N GLU A 38 0.55 4.94 -13.52
CA GLU A 38 0.11 6.25 -13.02
C GLU A 38 -1.43 6.38 -13.02
N GLU A 39 -2.13 5.65 -13.89
CA GLU A 39 -3.59 5.67 -13.95
C GLU A 39 -4.21 5.07 -12.69
N THR A 40 -3.69 3.92 -12.23
CA THR A 40 -4.10 3.30 -10.97
C THR A 40 -3.75 4.20 -9.78
N ALA A 41 -2.56 4.82 -9.79
CA ALA A 41 -2.17 5.77 -8.75
C ALA A 41 -3.14 6.98 -8.69
N LEU A 42 -3.54 7.55 -9.84
CA LEU A 42 -4.51 8.65 -9.90
C LEU A 42 -5.88 8.26 -9.35
N GLN A 43 -6.37 7.06 -9.72
CA GLN A 43 -7.65 6.56 -9.22
C GLN A 43 -7.63 6.35 -7.70
N GLN A 44 -6.54 5.80 -7.17
CA GLN A 44 -6.35 5.63 -5.73
C GLN A 44 -6.23 6.97 -5.01
N PHE A 45 -5.49 7.92 -5.58
CA PHE A 45 -5.37 9.24 -4.99
C PHE A 45 -6.71 9.98 -4.94
N ALA A 46 -7.54 9.85 -5.98
CA ALA A 46 -8.89 10.39 -5.97
C ALA A 46 -9.76 9.75 -4.87
N ALA A 47 -9.68 8.43 -4.69
CA ALA A 47 -10.41 7.72 -3.63
C ALA A 47 -9.94 8.13 -2.22
N TYR A 48 -8.63 8.34 -2.02
CA TYR A 48 -8.08 8.88 -0.78
C TYR A 48 -8.65 10.26 -0.46
N ARG A 49 -8.67 11.18 -1.43
CA ARG A 49 -9.20 12.54 -1.25
C ARG A 49 -10.69 12.53 -0.94
N ASP A 50 -11.45 11.65 -1.57
CA ASP A 50 -12.88 11.48 -1.30
C ASP A 50 -13.13 11.01 0.13
N ALA A 51 -12.34 10.06 0.64
CA ALA A 51 -12.42 9.59 2.03
C ALA A 51 -12.10 10.71 3.03
N VAL A 52 -11.02 11.47 2.80
CA VAL A 52 -10.66 12.62 3.65
C VAL A 52 -11.75 13.70 3.60
N GLN A 53 -12.29 13.99 2.42
CA GLN A 53 -13.38 14.96 2.27
C GLN A 53 -14.68 14.50 2.94
N ALA A 54 -14.93 13.20 3.00
CA ALA A 54 -16.05 12.60 3.72
C ALA A 54 -15.88 12.64 5.26
N GLY A 55 -14.73 13.14 5.75
CA GLY A 55 -14.46 13.32 7.17
C GLY A 55 -13.76 12.13 7.83
N ASP A 56 -13.01 11.33 7.07
CA ASP A 56 -12.14 10.31 7.65
C ASP A 56 -11.00 10.97 8.44
N GLU A 57 -11.03 10.81 9.77
CA GLU A 57 -10.04 11.36 10.70
C GLU A 57 -8.88 10.37 10.98
N GLY A 58 -8.83 9.25 10.24
CA GLY A 58 -7.77 8.25 10.38
C GLY A 58 -6.39 8.77 9.95
N ASP A 59 -5.35 8.05 10.35
CA ASP A 59 -4.00 8.37 9.88
C ASP A 59 -3.93 8.28 8.34
N PRO A 60 -3.25 9.21 7.64
CA PRO A 60 -3.14 9.17 6.20
C PRO A 60 -2.70 7.80 5.64
N VAL A 61 -1.78 7.10 6.31
CA VAL A 61 -1.33 5.77 5.87
C VAL A 61 -2.43 4.72 5.99
N GLU A 62 -3.29 4.81 7.01
CA GLU A 62 -4.40 3.88 7.21
C GLU A 62 -5.50 4.11 6.18
N VAL A 63 -5.76 5.36 5.81
CA VAL A 63 -6.67 5.68 4.69
C VAL A 63 -6.08 5.12 3.40
N VAL A 64 -4.79 5.33 3.14
CA VAL A 64 -4.12 4.77 1.94
C VAL A 64 -4.19 3.25 1.93
N GLY A 65 -3.88 2.58 3.05
CA GLY A 65 -3.95 1.13 3.19
C GLY A 65 -5.32 0.57 2.78
N ARG A 66 -6.41 1.21 3.22
CA ARG A 66 -7.79 0.84 2.84
C ARG A 66 -8.09 1.10 1.36
N VAL A 67 -7.53 2.16 0.78
CA VAL A 67 -7.74 2.53 -0.63
C VAL A 67 -7.01 1.60 -1.59
N ILE A 68 -5.80 1.16 -1.22
CA ILE A 68 -4.97 0.29 -2.06
C ILE A 68 -5.26 -1.19 -1.84
N ASP A 69 -5.98 -1.55 -0.78
CA ASP A 69 -6.28 -2.94 -0.44
C ASP A 69 -6.85 -3.68 -1.65
N TRP A 70 -6.33 -4.88 -1.87
CA TRP A 70 -6.64 -5.77 -2.99
C TRP A 70 -6.31 -5.23 -4.41
N ARG A 71 -5.85 -3.98 -4.53
CA ARG A 71 -5.51 -3.36 -5.82
C ARG A 71 -4.01 -3.21 -6.01
N SER A 72 -3.35 -2.71 -4.97
CA SER A 72 -1.92 -2.40 -5.00
C SER A 72 -1.22 -2.57 -3.64
N GLY A 73 -1.98 -2.93 -2.62
CA GLY A 73 -1.48 -3.42 -1.35
C GLY A 73 -2.41 -4.48 -0.79
N PHE A 74 -2.15 -4.87 0.45
CA PHE A 74 -2.94 -5.83 1.20
C PHE A 74 -3.21 -5.28 2.60
N TYR A 75 -4.35 -5.67 3.17
CA TYR A 75 -4.74 -5.39 4.54
C TYR A 75 -5.42 -6.65 5.12
N VAL A 76 -4.70 -7.40 5.97
CA VAL A 76 -5.10 -8.75 6.39
C VAL A 76 -4.97 -8.96 7.90
N ASP A 77 -5.87 -9.76 8.45
CA ASP A 77 -5.81 -10.19 9.85
C ASP A 77 -4.71 -11.25 10.04
N ALA A 78 -3.98 -11.21 11.15
CA ALA A 78 -2.93 -12.18 11.48
C ALA A 78 -3.46 -13.61 11.63
N GLN A 79 -4.76 -13.77 11.89
CA GLN A 79 -5.45 -15.06 11.99
C GLN A 79 -6.01 -15.54 10.63
N ASP A 80 -5.78 -14.79 9.55
CA ASP A 80 -6.20 -15.15 8.20
C ASP A 80 -5.03 -15.20 7.20
N PRO A 81 -4.11 -16.17 7.36
CA PRO A 81 -2.98 -16.36 6.45
C PRO A 81 -3.43 -16.70 5.02
N ARG A 82 -4.64 -17.25 4.85
CA ARG A 82 -5.21 -17.56 3.54
C ARG A 82 -5.52 -16.29 2.75
N SER A 83 -6.06 -15.26 3.41
CA SER A 83 -6.29 -13.96 2.77
C SER A 83 -4.99 -13.29 2.34
N LEU A 84 -3.90 -13.44 3.11
CA LEU A 84 -2.59 -12.93 2.72
C LEU A 84 -2.09 -13.56 1.41
N VAL A 85 -2.14 -14.89 1.32
CA VAL A 85 -1.69 -15.62 0.11
C VAL A 85 -2.45 -15.13 -1.11
N GLN A 86 -3.78 -15.07 -1.02
CA GLN A 86 -4.62 -14.60 -2.12
C GLN A 86 -4.30 -13.15 -2.52
N ALA A 87 -4.12 -12.25 -1.54
CA ALA A 87 -3.76 -10.87 -1.81
C ALA A 87 -2.41 -10.77 -2.54
N LEU A 88 -1.39 -11.48 -2.06
CA LEU A 88 -0.06 -11.43 -2.64
C LEU A 88 0.01 -12.08 -4.02
N ASP A 89 -0.71 -13.18 -4.26
CA ASP A 89 -0.82 -13.79 -5.59
C ASP A 89 -1.52 -12.85 -6.58
N GLU A 90 -2.61 -12.18 -6.18
CA GLU A 90 -3.27 -11.18 -7.02
C GLU A 90 -2.34 -9.99 -7.34
N LEU A 91 -1.61 -9.50 -6.34
CA LEU A 91 -0.63 -8.42 -6.54
C LEU A 91 0.51 -8.85 -7.46
N ALA A 92 1.04 -10.06 -7.30
CA ALA A 92 2.11 -10.59 -8.15
C ALA A 92 1.63 -10.82 -9.60
N ALA A 93 0.38 -11.25 -9.77
CA ALA A 93 -0.23 -11.47 -11.09
C ALA A 93 -0.28 -10.21 -11.95
N ARG A 94 -0.29 -9.00 -11.34
CA ARG A 94 -0.18 -7.71 -12.06
C ARG A 94 1.06 -7.63 -12.94
N TRP A 95 2.14 -8.29 -12.53
CA TRP A 95 3.41 -8.37 -13.28
C TRP A 95 3.62 -9.71 -13.96
N SER A 96 2.56 -10.53 -14.09
CA SER A 96 2.61 -11.90 -14.62
C SER A 96 3.57 -12.82 -13.84
N LEU A 97 3.67 -12.61 -12.52
CA LEU A 97 4.44 -13.44 -11.60
C LEU A 97 3.50 -14.36 -10.81
N ALA A 98 4.05 -15.48 -10.35
CA ALA A 98 3.40 -16.40 -9.41
C ALA A 98 4.36 -16.69 -8.26
N ILE A 99 3.85 -16.71 -7.03
CA ILE A 99 4.66 -16.94 -5.83
C ILE A 99 4.75 -18.44 -5.57
N ASP A 100 5.98 -18.94 -5.38
CA ASP A 100 6.24 -20.31 -4.97
C ASP A 100 6.22 -20.40 -3.44
N TRP A 101 5.08 -20.83 -2.90
CA TRP A 101 4.82 -20.91 -1.46
C TRP A 101 5.47 -22.10 -0.74
N ASP A 102 6.24 -22.93 -1.46
CA ASP A 102 6.84 -24.17 -0.95
C ASP A 102 5.80 -25.16 -0.37
N GLY A 103 4.57 -25.12 -0.89
CA GLY A 103 3.43 -25.93 -0.47
C GLY A 103 2.19 -25.68 -1.33
N GLU A 104 1.06 -26.29 -0.96
CA GLU A 104 -0.21 -26.15 -1.68
C GLU A 104 -1.17 -25.23 -0.90
N PRO A 105 -1.31 -23.94 -1.27
CA PRO A 105 -2.16 -22.98 -0.54
C PRO A 105 -3.67 -23.24 -0.72
N ASP A 106 -4.05 -24.17 -1.59
CA ASP A 106 -5.42 -24.66 -1.68
C ASP A 106 -5.76 -25.71 -0.60
N ASP A 107 -4.74 -26.26 0.07
CA ASP A 107 -4.91 -27.26 1.12
C ASP A 107 -5.06 -26.60 2.50
N GLU A 108 -5.98 -27.11 3.32
CA GLU A 108 -6.22 -26.56 4.66
C GLU A 108 -5.05 -26.86 5.61
N GLU A 109 -4.39 -28.02 5.43
CA GLU A 109 -3.22 -28.45 6.21
C GLU A 109 -2.01 -27.50 6.03
N PHE A 110 -1.93 -26.77 4.90
CA PHE A 110 -0.84 -25.82 4.64
C PHE A 110 -0.80 -24.66 5.66
N PHE A 111 -1.96 -24.28 6.20
CA PHE A 111 -2.08 -23.15 7.11
C PHE A 111 -2.00 -23.53 8.60
N GLU A 112 -1.97 -24.82 8.95
CA GLU A 112 -2.00 -25.26 10.35
C GLU A 112 -0.77 -24.85 11.16
N ASP A 113 0.40 -24.79 10.52
CA ASP A 113 1.69 -24.43 11.13
C ASP A 113 2.28 -23.12 10.54
N THR A 114 1.51 -22.39 9.74
CA THR A 114 2.00 -21.25 8.95
C THR A 114 1.35 -19.94 9.38
N ASP A 115 2.15 -19.06 9.96
CA ASP A 115 1.73 -17.71 10.33
C ASP A 115 1.96 -16.68 9.20
N VAL A 116 1.21 -15.57 9.24
CA VAL A 116 1.28 -14.45 8.28
C VAL A 116 2.71 -13.92 8.09
N ALA A 117 3.50 -13.81 9.17
CA ALA A 117 4.89 -13.33 9.07
C ALA A 117 5.79 -14.28 8.27
N ALA A 118 5.60 -15.60 8.43
CA ALA A 118 6.36 -16.61 7.68
C ALA A 118 6.01 -16.55 6.18
N LEU A 119 4.71 -16.37 5.85
CA LEU A 119 4.26 -16.20 4.47
C LEU A 119 4.82 -14.90 3.85
N LEU A 120 4.82 -13.79 4.60
CA LEU A 120 5.45 -12.56 4.13
C LEU A 120 6.92 -12.79 3.79
N ALA A 121 7.67 -13.47 4.65
CA ALA A 121 9.07 -13.81 4.39
C ALA A 121 9.23 -14.63 3.10
N VAL A 122 8.45 -15.70 2.93
CA VAL A 122 8.46 -16.52 1.70
C VAL A 122 8.19 -15.68 0.46
N ALA A 123 7.12 -14.88 0.47
CA ALA A 123 6.79 -14.00 -0.66
C ALA A 123 7.91 -12.98 -0.92
N GLY A 124 8.50 -12.42 0.14
CA GLY A 124 9.63 -11.51 0.07
C GLY A 124 10.84 -12.12 -0.64
N ASP A 125 11.25 -13.33 -0.24
CA ASP A 125 12.34 -14.06 -0.88
C ASP A 125 12.04 -14.34 -2.36
N ARG A 126 10.86 -14.85 -2.69
CA ARG A 126 10.48 -15.17 -4.08
C ARG A 126 10.42 -13.93 -4.97
N LEU A 127 9.83 -12.85 -4.48
CA LEU A 127 9.68 -11.61 -5.27
C LEU A 127 11.00 -10.84 -5.39
N ALA A 128 11.92 -10.98 -4.42
CA ALA A 128 13.26 -10.41 -4.51
C ALA A 128 14.06 -10.97 -5.70
N GLU A 129 13.84 -12.23 -6.09
CA GLU A 129 14.46 -12.84 -7.29
C GLU A 129 14.09 -12.09 -8.59
N PHE A 130 12.95 -11.38 -8.58
CA PHE A 130 12.45 -10.59 -9.72
C PHE A 130 12.68 -9.08 -9.55
N GLY A 131 13.38 -8.67 -8.49
CA GLY A 131 13.68 -7.26 -8.23
C GLY A 131 12.53 -6.47 -7.60
N TYR A 132 11.65 -7.14 -6.86
CA TYR A 132 10.60 -6.52 -6.06
C TYR A 132 10.90 -6.62 -4.56
N VAL A 133 10.27 -5.76 -3.77
CA VAL A 133 10.36 -5.76 -2.30
C VAL A 133 8.96 -5.73 -1.74
N VAL A 134 8.66 -6.70 -0.88
CA VAL A 134 7.43 -6.73 -0.08
C VAL A 134 7.67 -5.92 1.19
N TRP A 135 6.84 -4.90 1.39
CA TRP A 135 6.84 -4.06 2.57
C TRP A 135 5.59 -4.33 3.38
N ALA A 136 5.72 -4.28 4.71
CA ALA A 136 4.60 -4.40 5.61
C ALA A 136 4.79 -3.53 6.86
N TRP A 137 3.66 -3.13 7.44
CA TRP A 137 3.56 -2.47 8.74
C TRP A 137 2.35 -3.04 9.49
N GLU A 138 2.31 -2.79 10.79
CA GLU A 138 1.25 -3.25 11.67
C GLU A 138 0.43 -2.02 12.09
N PRO A 139 -0.75 -1.77 11.47
CA PRO A 139 -1.62 -0.65 11.87
C PRO A 139 -2.17 -0.82 13.30
N GLY A 140 -2.29 -2.05 13.78
CA GLY A 140 -2.81 -2.36 15.11
C GLY A 140 -3.63 -3.65 15.11
N ASP A 141 -4.13 -4.04 16.29
CA ASP A 141 -5.14 -5.09 16.46
C ASP A 141 -4.81 -6.44 15.78
N GLY A 142 -3.53 -6.82 15.69
CA GLY A 142 -3.13 -8.07 15.05
C GLY A 142 -3.39 -8.08 13.54
N THR A 143 -3.39 -6.92 12.90
CA THR A 143 -3.53 -6.78 11.45
C THR A 143 -2.17 -6.45 10.83
N PHE A 144 -1.94 -6.96 9.63
CA PHE A 144 -0.81 -6.60 8.77
C PHE A 144 -1.31 -5.87 7.54
N ALA A 145 -0.67 -4.76 7.22
CA ALA A 145 -0.90 -4.05 5.97
C ALA A 145 0.42 -3.90 5.22
N GLY A 146 0.37 -3.86 3.90
CA GLY A 146 1.59 -3.85 3.09
C GLY A 146 1.35 -3.57 1.62
N TRP A 147 2.45 -3.48 0.89
CA TRP A 147 2.47 -3.29 -0.56
C TRP A 147 3.78 -3.82 -1.13
N ILE A 148 3.86 -3.85 -2.46
CA ILE A 148 5.04 -4.30 -3.20
C ILE A 148 5.58 -3.13 -4.02
N THR A 149 6.90 -2.91 -3.96
CA THR A 149 7.59 -1.95 -4.84
C THR A 149 8.71 -2.61 -5.60
N LEU A 150 9.33 -1.86 -6.52
CA LEU A 150 10.60 -2.28 -7.10
C LEU A 150 11.74 -2.09 -6.10
N ALA A 151 12.75 -2.96 -6.17
CA ALA A 151 13.93 -2.93 -5.31
C ALA A 151 14.79 -1.66 -5.53
N ARG A 152 14.77 -1.08 -6.73
CA ARG A 152 15.46 0.19 -7.00
C ARG A 152 14.85 1.38 -6.24
N ASP A 153 13.58 1.24 -5.83
CA ASP A 153 12.80 2.28 -5.18
C ASP A 153 12.80 2.11 -3.64
N SER A 154 13.62 1.20 -3.10
CA SER A 154 13.65 0.93 -1.66
C SER A 154 14.17 2.10 -0.82
N GLU A 155 15.17 2.83 -1.29
CA GLU A 155 15.67 4.03 -0.61
C GLU A 155 14.60 5.14 -0.56
N PRO A 156 13.99 5.59 -1.68
CA PRO A 156 12.94 6.61 -1.63
C PRO A 156 11.69 6.14 -0.87
N MET A 157 11.39 4.84 -0.88
CA MET A 157 10.31 4.28 -0.06
C MET A 157 10.60 4.43 1.45
N ARG A 158 11.82 4.11 1.90
CA ARG A 158 12.19 4.26 3.32
C ARG A 158 12.19 5.71 3.77
N GLU A 159 12.72 6.61 2.95
CA GLU A 159 12.72 8.05 3.27
C GLU A 159 11.29 8.58 3.43
N LEU A 160 10.40 8.21 2.49
CA LEU A 160 9.01 8.61 2.53
C LEU A 160 8.26 8.01 3.71
N ALA A 161 8.46 6.71 4.00
CA ALA A 161 7.87 6.05 5.15
C ALA A 161 8.30 6.71 6.47
N ALA A 162 9.59 7.07 6.60
CA ALA A 162 10.10 7.78 7.77
C ALA A 162 9.50 9.19 7.89
N ALA A 163 9.34 9.92 6.78
CA ALA A 163 8.70 11.24 6.77
C ALA A 163 7.22 11.19 7.19
N MET A 164 6.52 10.13 6.80
CA MET A 164 5.13 9.87 7.20
C MET A 164 4.99 9.20 8.57
N GLY A 165 6.09 8.85 9.25
CA GLY A 165 6.06 8.21 10.57
C GLY A 165 5.66 6.72 10.55
N ILE A 166 5.76 6.05 9.40
CA ILE A 166 5.34 4.65 9.22
C ILE A 166 6.47 3.71 9.65
N GLY A 167 6.15 2.76 10.54
CA GLY A 167 7.05 1.69 10.98
C GLY A 167 7.23 0.57 9.95
N LEU A 168 7.52 0.93 8.70
CA LEU A 168 7.60 0.03 7.56
C LEU A 168 8.81 -0.91 7.68
N ARG A 169 8.56 -2.21 7.48
CA ARG A 169 9.57 -3.28 7.49
C ARG A 169 9.47 -4.05 6.19
N THR A 170 10.60 -4.55 5.70
CA THR A 170 10.59 -5.53 4.60
C THR A 170 10.15 -6.89 5.13
N ALA A 171 9.60 -7.73 4.25
CA ALA A 171 9.22 -9.11 4.57
C ALA A 171 10.32 -9.90 5.31
N GLY A 172 11.58 -9.78 4.87
CA GLY A 172 12.72 -10.46 5.52
C GLY A 172 13.13 -9.89 6.88
N GLU A 173 12.60 -8.72 7.27
CA GLU A 173 12.80 -8.15 8.61
C GLU A 173 11.70 -8.55 9.60
N LEU A 174 10.63 -9.21 9.12
CA LEU A 174 9.50 -9.68 9.91
C LEU A 174 9.59 -11.16 10.30
N GLY A 175 10.33 -11.96 9.52
CA GLY A 175 10.50 -13.42 9.70
C GLY A 175 11.78 -13.82 10.44
#